data_AF-A0A5C3MQC9-F1
#
_entry.id   AF-A0A5C3MQC9-F1
#
_cell.length_a   1.000
_cell.length_b   1.000
_cell.length_c   1.000
_cell.angle_alpha   90.00
_cell.angle_beta   90.00
_cell.angle_gamma   90.00
#
_symmetry.space_group_name_H-M   'P 1'
#
loop_
_entity.id
_entity.type
_entity.pdbx_description
1 polymer ?
#
loop_
_entity_poly.entity_id
_entity_poly.type
_entity_poly.pdbx_seq_one_letter_code
_entity_poly.pdbx_strand_id
1 'polypeptide(L)'
;MSAVLRQAASAARSTLRNTRAISTSPVSHRDLVQEIYVREIKSYKTPAPPKDAHVGHVKPFSAPSAPKAPALPADLASELSAYDAQEPIKEPAASVAQAAHSTEEAGAGAEAYLAFLEADVPEEVHH
;
A
#
# COMPACT_ATOMS: atom_id res chain seq x y z
N MET A 1 27.49 -58.95 -52.44
CA MET A 1 28.74 -58.34 -51.96
C MET A 1 28.51 -56.89 -51.52
N SER A 2 27.71 -56.65 -50.47
CA SER A 2 27.19 -55.29 -50.19
C SER A 2 27.23 -54.89 -48.70
N ALA A 3 27.61 -55.82 -47.81
CA ALA A 3 27.77 -55.56 -46.38
C ALA A 3 29.19 -55.06 -46.04
N VAL A 4 30.21 -55.56 -46.73
CA VAL A 4 31.62 -55.22 -46.48
C VAL A 4 31.93 -53.75 -46.83
N LEU A 5 31.39 -53.22 -47.93
CA LEU A 5 31.56 -51.80 -48.27
C LEU A 5 30.89 -50.86 -47.26
N ARG A 6 29.75 -51.26 -46.67
CA ARG A 6 29.03 -50.43 -45.68
C ARG A 6 29.78 -50.35 -44.35
N GLN A 7 30.44 -51.43 -43.93
CA GLN A 7 31.27 -51.46 -42.73
C GLN A 7 32.50 -50.54 -42.85
N ALA A 8 33.18 -50.56 -44.01
CA ALA A 8 34.38 -49.75 -44.26
C ALA A 8 34.08 -48.24 -44.26
N ALA A 9 32.95 -47.83 -44.83
CA ALA A 9 32.55 -46.43 -44.86
C ALA A 9 32.17 -45.87 -43.47
N SER A 10 31.72 -46.71 -42.54
CA SER A 10 31.43 -46.30 -41.16
C SER A 10 32.72 -46.06 -40.36
N ALA A 11 33.70 -46.95 -40.48
CA ALA A 11 34.98 -46.85 -39.77
C ALA A 11 35.79 -45.60 -40.16
N ALA A 12 35.82 -45.25 -41.46
CA ALA A 12 36.52 -44.06 -41.95
C ALA A 12 35.92 -42.73 -41.45
N ARG A 13 34.62 -42.71 -41.10
CA ARG A 13 33.94 -41.52 -40.58
C ARG A 13 34.13 -41.31 -39.08
N SER A 14 34.55 -42.34 -38.35
CA SER A 14 34.83 -42.27 -36.90
C SER A 14 36.18 -41.62 -36.62
N THR A 15 37.20 -41.96 -37.42
CA THR A 15 38.58 -41.44 -37.24
C THR A 15 38.71 -39.95 -37.55
N LEU A 16 37.91 -39.43 -38.49
CA LEU A 16 37.91 -38.00 -38.84
C LEU A 16 37.25 -37.11 -37.77
N ARG A 17 36.34 -37.65 -36.95
CA ARG A 17 35.68 -36.89 -35.86
C ARG A 17 36.54 -36.75 -34.60
N ASN A 18 37.59 -37.57 -34.47
CA ASN A 18 38.46 -37.58 -33.29
C ASN A 18 39.66 -36.59 -33.40
N THR A 19 39.79 -35.87 -34.51
CA THR A 19 40.93 -34.96 -34.77
C THR A 19 40.71 -33.52 -34.33
N ARG A 20 39.56 -33.22 -33.71
CA ARG A 20 39.24 -31.89 -33.17
C ARG A 20 39.02 -31.94 -31.66
N ALA A 21 39.99 -32.51 -30.94
CA ALA A 21 40.07 -32.36 -29.50
C ALA A 21 40.52 -30.92 -29.17
N ILE A 22 39.58 -30.01 -28.93
CA ILE A 22 39.87 -28.75 -28.27
C ILE A 22 40.23 -29.11 -26.83
N SER A 23 41.52 -29.14 -26.52
CA SER A 23 41.99 -29.25 -25.15
C SER A 23 41.61 -27.96 -24.43
N THR A 24 40.51 -28.00 -23.68
CA THR A 24 40.27 -26.99 -22.65
C THR A 24 41.29 -27.25 -21.56
N SER A 25 42.35 -26.43 -21.50
CA SER A 25 43.28 -26.44 -20.37
C SER A 25 42.45 -26.51 -19.09
N PRO A 26 42.64 -27.51 -18.21
CA PRO A 26 42.02 -27.45 -16.91
C PRO A 26 42.52 -26.18 -16.23
N VAL A 27 41.64 -25.61 -15.41
CA VAL A 27 41.81 -24.44 -14.55
C VAL A 27 43.01 -24.64 -13.60
N SER A 28 44.25 -24.57 -14.11
CA SER A 28 45.43 -25.09 -13.40
C SER A 28 46.16 -24.08 -12.52
N HIS A 29 45.70 -22.83 -12.45
CA HIS A 29 46.31 -21.81 -11.58
C HIS A 29 45.25 -20.96 -10.86
N ARG A 30 44.28 -21.61 -10.22
CA ARG A 30 43.52 -20.93 -9.17
C ARG A 30 44.34 -20.98 -7.90
N ASP A 31 44.63 -19.81 -7.34
CA ASP A 31 45.24 -19.71 -6.03
C ASP A 31 44.34 -20.41 -5.01
N LEU A 32 44.85 -21.51 -4.46
CA LEU A 32 44.13 -22.35 -3.51
C LEU A 32 43.73 -21.56 -2.26
N VAL A 33 44.55 -20.60 -1.85
CA VAL A 33 44.28 -19.74 -0.68
C VAL A 33 43.08 -18.84 -0.98
N GLN A 34 43.04 -18.24 -2.16
CA GLN A 34 41.94 -17.39 -2.59
C GLN A 34 40.62 -18.16 -2.71
N GLU A 35 40.64 -19.36 -3.27
CA GLU A 35 39.43 -20.17 -3.42
C GLU A 35 38.91 -20.67 -2.05
N ILE A 36 39.79 -21.06 -1.13
CA ILE A 36 39.41 -21.42 0.25
C ILE A 36 38.77 -20.21 0.95
N TYR A 37 39.42 -19.04 0.88
CA TYR A 37 38.91 -17.81 1.48
C TYR A 37 37.52 -17.41 0.95
N VAL A 38 37.35 -17.41 -0.37
CA VAL A 38 36.06 -17.06 -0.99
C VAL A 38 34.99 -18.08 -0.66
N ARG A 39 35.35 -19.37 -0.59
CA ARG A 39 34.43 -20.44 -0.19
C ARG A 39 33.98 -20.27 1.26
N GLU A 40 34.89 -19.96 2.16
CA GLU A 40 34.60 -19.74 3.58
C GLU A 40 33.68 -18.54 3.77
N ILE A 41 33.96 -17.41 3.13
CA ILE A 41 33.09 -16.22 3.18
C ILE A 41 31.69 -16.53 2.64
N LYS A 42 31.60 -17.19 1.48
CA LYS A 42 30.30 -17.54 0.88
C LYS A 42 29.52 -18.55 1.70
N SER A 43 30.22 -19.47 2.38
CA SER A 43 29.62 -20.47 3.26
C SER A 43 29.26 -19.93 4.63
N TYR A 44 29.78 -18.75 4.99
CA TYR A 44 29.56 -18.16 6.30
C TYR A 44 28.08 -17.80 6.47
N LYS A 45 27.41 -18.56 7.33
CA LYS A 45 26.08 -18.21 7.81
C LYS A 45 26.25 -17.32 9.05
N THR A 46 25.79 -16.08 8.95
CA THR A 46 25.72 -15.19 10.12
C THR A 46 24.91 -15.88 11.22
N PRO A 47 25.37 -15.86 12.48
CA PRO A 47 24.60 -16.40 13.59
C PRO A 47 23.22 -15.74 13.61
N ALA A 48 22.20 -16.50 13.99
CA ALA A 48 20.86 -15.96 14.13
C ALA A 48 20.90 -14.77 15.09
N PRO A 49 20.28 -13.62 14.75
CA PRO A 49 20.26 -12.49 15.65
C PRO A 49 19.66 -12.92 16.99
N PRO A 50 20.20 -12.45 18.12
CA PRO A 50 19.63 -12.76 19.42
C PRO A 50 18.16 -12.35 19.45
N LYS A 51 17.33 -13.08 20.21
CA LYS A 51 15.88 -12.80 20.31
C LYS A 51 15.60 -11.33 20.71
N ASP A 52 16.54 -10.73 21.43
CA ASP A 52 16.49 -9.36 21.93
C ASP A 52 17.25 -8.35 21.05
N ALA A 53 17.56 -8.69 19.80
CA ALA A 53 18.24 -7.78 18.86
C ALA A 53 17.47 -6.47 18.56
N HIS A 54 16.26 -6.31 19.08
CA HIS A 54 15.45 -5.11 18.98
C HIS A 54 15.58 -4.18 20.21
N VAL A 55 16.10 -4.69 21.33
CA VAL A 55 16.27 -3.95 22.59
C VAL A 55 17.42 -2.95 22.43
N GLY A 56 17.08 -1.65 22.41
CA GLY A 56 18.04 -0.54 22.25
C GLY A 56 18.10 0.07 20.85
N HIS A 57 17.58 -0.61 19.83
CA HIS A 57 17.44 -0.04 18.48
C HIS A 57 16.08 0.63 18.26
N VAL A 58 15.03 0.15 18.94
CA VAL A 58 13.67 0.68 18.81
C VAL A 58 13.11 1.01 20.20
N LYS A 59 12.33 2.09 20.29
CA LYS A 59 11.58 2.41 21.51
C LYS A 59 10.56 1.29 21.78
N PRO A 60 10.42 0.82 23.04
CA PRO A 60 9.45 -0.23 23.36
C PRO A 60 8.04 0.26 23.07
N PHE A 61 7.29 -0.54 22.30
CA PHE A 61 5.89 -0.25 22.02
C PHE A 61 5.04 -0.68 23.21
N SER A 62 4.35 0.27 23.84
CA SER A 62 3.31 0.01 24.83
C SER A 62 1.98 0.41 24.23
N ALA A 63 1.04 -0.52 24.16
CA ALA A 63 -0.31 -0.21 23.71
C ALA A 63 -0.95 0.75 24.73
N PRO A 64 -1.60 1.84 24.28
CA PRO A 64 -2.31 2.73 25.19
C PRO A 64 -3.40 1.94 25.93
N SER A 65 -3.59 2.22 27.22
CA SER A 65 -4.68 1.61 27.99
C SER A 65 -6.01 1.88 27.31
N ALA A 66 -6.90 0.88 27.32
CA ALA A 66 -8.25 1.04 26.78
C ALA A 66 -8.93 2.28 27.38
N PRO A 67 -9.69 3.05 26.57
CA PRO A 67 -10.35 4.25 27.05
C PRO A 67 -11.30 3.89 28.19
N LYS A 68 -11.13 4.56 29.33
CA LYS A 68 -12.08 4.43 30.44
C LYS A 68 -13.39 5.05 30.00
N ALA A 69 -14.48 4.28 30.10
CA ALA A 69 -15.82 4.83 29.85
C ALA A 69 -16.06 6.04 30.78
N PRO A 70 -16.65 7.13 30.27
CA PRO A 70 -16.97 8.28 31.10
C PRO A 70 -17.84 7.84 32.26
N ALA A 71 -17.50 8.29 33.47
CA ALA A 71 -18.33 8.03 34.64
C ALA A 71 -19.66 8.77 34.44
N LEU A 72 -20.78 8.07 34.61
CA LEU A 72 -22.08 8.71 34.68
C LEU A 72 -22.10 9.64 35.89
N PRO A 73 -22.64 10.86 35.76
CA PRO A 73 -22.80 11.76 36.91
C PRO A 73 -23.70 11.08 37.94
N ALA A 74 -23.41 11.29 39.23
CA ALA A 74 -24.10 10.62 40.33
C ALA A 74 -25.57 11.03 40.46
N ASP A 75 -25.96 12.17 39.88
CA ASP A 75 -27.31 12.74 39.99
C ASP A 75 -27.92 13.02 38.61
N LEU A 76 -28.04 11.97 37.81
CA LEU A 76 -28.75 12.01 36.51
C LEU A 76 -30.20 12.45 36.64
N ALA A 77 -30.85 12.22 37.79
CA ALA A 77 -32.25 12.55 37.98
C ALA A 77 -32.47 14.07 38.03
N SER A 78 -31.62 14.79 38.78
CA SER A 78 -31.66 16.25 38.83
C SER A 78 -31.36 16.88 37.46
N GLU A 79 -30.33 16.39 36.77
CA GLU A 79 -29.95 16.88 35.44
C GLU A 79 -31.05 16.64 34.38
N LEU A 80 -31.72 15.49 34.41
CA LEU A 80 -32.86 15.21 33.52
C LEU A 80 -34.05 16.11 33.84
N SER A 81 -34.38 16.31 35.11
CA SER A 81 -35.47 17.21 35.48
C SER A 81 -35.20 18.67 35.09
N ALA A 82 -33.94 19.11 35.16
CA ALA A 82 -33.54 20.43 34.70
C ALA A 82 -33.61 20.56 33.18
N TYR A 83 -33.27 19.50 32.43
CA TYR A 83 -33.40 19.46 30.98
C TYR A 83 -34.86 19.46 30.54
N ASP A 84 -35.71 18.67 31.18
CA ASP A 84 -37.15 18.63 30.89
C ASP A 84 -37.85 19.96 31.22
N ALA A 85 -37.33 20.69 32.22
CA ALA A 85 -37.81 22.02 32.57
C ALA A 85 -37.28 23.14 31.65
N GLN A 86 -36.24 22.87 30.84
CA GLN A 86 -35.77 23.82 29.84
C GLN A 86 -36.69 23.81 28.62
N GLU A 87 -37.56 24.80 28.52
CA GLU A 87 -38.27 25.07 27.28
C GLU A 87 -37.27 25.53 26.18
N PRO A 88 -37.39 25.04 24.93
CA PRO A 88 -36.57 25.53 23.84
C PRO A 88 -36.77 27.02 23.68
N ILE A 89 -35.68 27.79 23.74
CA ILE A 89 -35.69 29.20 23.37
C ILE A 89 -36.00 29.24 21.88
N LYS A 90 -37.28 29.40 21.52
CA LYS A 90 -37.63 29.97 20.23
C LYS A 90 -37.03 31.35 20.23
N GLU A 91 -36.07 31.59 19.34
CA GLU A 91 -35.62 32.95 19.05
C GLU A 91 -36.86 33.84 18.97
N PRO A 92 -36.92 34.95 19.72
CA PRO A 92 -37.97 35.91 19.47
C PRO A 92 -37.84 36.26 17.99
N ALA A 93 -38.94 36.16 17.24
CA ALA A 93 -39.05 36.74 15.92
C ALA A 93 -38.92 38.26 16.10
N ALA A 94 -37.68 38.72 16.33
CA ALA A 94 -37.31 40.10 16.28
C ALA A 94 -37.54 40.50 14.83
N SER A 95 -38.42 41.49 14.68
CA SER A 95 -38.63 42.28 13.48
C SER A 95 -37.40 42.25 12.58
N VAL A 96 -37.61 41.75 11.36
CA VAL A 96 -36.68 41.83 10.24
C VAL A 96 -36.41 43.31 9.95
N ALA A 97 -35.50 43.91 10.69
CA ALA A 97 -34.98 45.26 10.48
C ALA A 97 -33.56 45.33 11.07
N GLN A 98 -32.63 44.77 10.29
CA GLN A 98 -31.24 45.23 10.11
C GLN A 98 -30.22 44.98 11.24
N ALA A 99 -29.34 44.00 11.00
CA ALA A 99 -27.86 44.14 10.95
C ALA A 99 -27.25 42.72 10.79
N ALA A 100 -27.04 42.22 9.57
CA ALA A 100 -25.82 42.36 8.79
C ALA A 100 -24.60 41.59 9.36
N HIS A 101 -24.52 40.28 9.06
CA HIS A 101 -23.27 39.59 8.72
C HIS A 101 -23.56 38.36 7.81
N SER A 102 -23.02 38.42 6.59
CA SER A 102 -22.78 37.33 5.64
C SER A 102 -23.90 36.30 5.40
N THR A 103 -24.88 36.65 4.56
CA THR A 103 -25.51 35.67 3.65
C THR A 103 -26.07 36.43 2.46
N GLU A 104 -25.19 36.81 1.53
CA GLU A 104 -25.65 36.97 0.15
C GLU A 104 -26.23 35.60 -0.24
N GLU A 105 -27.49 35.60 -0.68
CA GLU A 105 -28.24 34.45 -1.23
C GLU A 105 -29.02 33.49 -0.30
N ALA A 106 -29.40 33.86 0.94
CA ALA A 106 -30.32 33.00 1.72
C ALA A 106 -31.80 33.01 1.23
N GLY A 107 -32.17 33.95 0.36
CA GLY A 107 -33.51 34.03 -0.26
C GLY A 107 -33.50 34.08 -1.80
N ALA A 108 -32.33 34.31 -2.40
CA ALA A 108 -32.19 34.37 -3.85
C ALA A 108 -31.97 32.98 -4.47
N GLY A 109 -31.26 32.08 -3.77
CA GLY A 109 -30.89 30.77 -4.32
C GLY A 109 -32.08 29.80 -4.48
N ALA A 110 -33.02 29.78 -3.53
CA ALA A 110 -34.16 28.87 -3.58
C ALA A 110 -35.18 29.26 -4.67
N GLU A 111 -35.53 30.55 -4.75
CA GLU A 111 -36.40 31.10 -5.78
C GLU A 111 -35.77 30.97 -7.18
N ALA A 112 -34.47 31.26 -7.31
CA ALA A 112 -33.75 31.08 -8.58
C ALA A 112 -33.66 29.61 -9.01
N TYR A 113 -33.52 28.69 -8.06
CA TYR A 113 -33.51 27.25 -8.33
C TYR A 113 -34.88 26.74 -8.79
N LEU A 114 -35.97 27.20 -8.16
CA LEU A 114 -37.32 26.87 -8.60
C LEU A 114 -37.61 27.41 -10.01
N ALA A 115 -37.21 28.66 -10.28
CA ALA A 115 -37.36 29.26 -11.61
C ALA A 115 -36.53 28.54 -12.69
N PHE A 116 -35.35 28.04 -12.35
CA PHE A 116 -34.52 27.23 -13.27
C PHE A 116 -35.16 25.87 -13.58
N LEU A 117 -35.78 25.21 -12.60
CA LEU A 117 -36.48 23.94 -12.82
C LEU A 117 -37.77 24.10 -13.63
N GLU A 118 -38.41 25.26 -13.54
CA GLU A 118 -39.63 25.57 -14.30
C GLU A 118 -39.35 26.09 -15.72
N ALA A 119 -38.12 26.55 -16.00
CA ALA A 119 -37.74 26.99 -17.33
C ALA A 119 -37.68 25.82 -18.33
N ASP A 120 -38.36 25.96 -19.47
CA ASP A 120 -38.29 25.00 -20.56
C ASP A 120 -36.85 24.88 -21.10
N VAL A 121 -36.41 23.64 -21.36
CA VAL A 121 -35.10 23.36 -21.95
C VAL A 121 -35.01 24.07 -23.30
N PRO A 122 -33.99 24.91 -23.55
CA PRO A 122 -33.88 25.60 -24.82
C PRO A 122 -33.71 24.57 -25.94
N GLU A 123 -34.55 24.65 -26.98
CA GLU A 123 -34.39 23.82 -28.17
C GLU A 123 -33.06 24.18 -28.85
N GLU A 124 -32.10 23.26 -28.83
CA GLU A 124 -30.87 23.40 -29.60
C GLU A 124 -31.23 23.40 -31.10
N VAL A 125 -31.11 24.55 -31.74
CA VAL A 125 -31.21 24.64 -33.20
C VAL A 125 -29.97 23.97 -33.78
N HIS A 126 -30.11 22.69 -34.12
CA HIS A 126 -29.12 21.97 -34.92
C HIS A 126 -29.08 22.60 -36.32
N HIS A 127 -28.02 23.36 -36.59
CA HIS A 127 -27.64 23.76 -37.96
C HIS A 127 -27.05 22.58 -38.73
#